data_AF-A0A9Q0HAQ1-F1
#
_entry.id   AF-A0A9Q0HAQ1-F1
#
_cell.length_a   1.000
_cell.length_b   1.000
_cell.length_c   1.000
_cell.angle_alpha   90.00
_cell.angle_beta   90.00
_cell.angle_gamma   90.00
#
_symmetry.space_group_name_H-M   'P 1'
#
loop_
_entity.id
_entity.type
_entity.pdbx_description
1 polymer ?
#
loop_
_entity_poly.entity_id
_entity_poly.type
_entity_poly.pdbx_seq_one_letter_code
_entity_poly.pdbx_strand_id
1 'polypeptide(L)'
;MRRCSKKWGCSLLAVHGRTRDEKDGKKIRADWNVIKAVKATVRIPVLANGNIRHMDDVHSCLEATGADGVLSAETLLENPAMFSGFRTVEWRKAMMTASWMQD
;
A
#
# COMPACT_ATOMS: atom_id res chain seq x y z
N MET A 1 4.30 -18.86 2.71
CA MET A 1 4.60 -18.32 1.37
C MET A 1 5.38 -19.36 0.59
N ARG A 2 4.87 -19.94 -0.50
CA ARG A 2 5.70 -20.78 -1.40
C ARG A 2 6.53 -19.84 -2.28
N ARG A 3 7.80 -20.19 -2.59
CA ARG A 3 8.68 -19.35 -3.43
C ARG A 3 8.10 -19.23 -4.83
N CYS A 4 7.45 -18.10 -5.13
CA CYS A 4 7.06 -17.73 -6.49
C CYS A 4 8.31 -17.15 -7.17
N SER A 5 8.80 -17.85 -8.18
CA SER A 5 9.95 -17.46 -8.99
C SER A 5 9.56 -17.60 -10.45
N LYS A 6 10.22 -16.86 -11.35
CA LYS A 6 10.03 -16.99 -12.80
C LYS A 6 10.15 -18.44 -13.28
N LYS A 7 10.93 -19.27 -12.57
CA LYS A 7 11.06 -20.72 -12.83
C LYS A 7 9.74 -21.50 -12.69
N TRP A 8 8.78 -20.97 -11.95
CA TRP A 8 7.44 -21.56 -11.74
C TRP A 8 6.36 -20.88 -12.59
N GLY A 9 6.74 -20.07 -13.58
CA GLY A 9 5.80 -19.42 -14.50
C GLY A 9 5.01 -18.24 -13.92
N CYS A 10 5.32 -17.78 -12.71
CA CYS A 10 4.71 -16.56 -12.18
C CYS A 10 5.06 -15.34 -13.05
N SER A 11 4.06 -14.60 -13.55
CA SER A 11 4.26 -13.35 -14.30
C SER A 11 4.23 -12.10 -13.44
N LEU A 12 3.62 -12.17 -12.25
CA LEU A 12 3.45 -11.05 -11.32
C LEU A 12 3.21 -11.59 -9.90
N LEU A 13 3.63 -10.84 -8.89
CA LEU A 13 3.41 -11.16 -7.48
C LEU A 13 2.79 -9.98 -6.73
N ALA A 14 1.61 -10.16 -6.15
CA ALA A 14 1.06 -9.20 -5.19
C ALA A 14 1.46 -9.59 -3.77
N VAL A 15 2.00 -8.64 -3.00
CA VAL A 15 2.43 -8.88 -1.61
C VAL A 15 1.66 -7.97 -0.68
N HIS A 16 0.87 -8.54 0.22
CA HIS A 16 0.32 -7.79 1.33
C HIS A 16 1.35 -7.71 2.46
N GLY A 17 1.68 -6.50 2.93
CA GLY A 17 2.55 -6.28 4.09
C GLY A 17 1.95 -6.69 5.45
N ARG A 18 1.00 -7.61 5.48
CA ARG A 18 0.38 -8.13 6.71
C ARG A 18 0.33 -9.64 6.62
N THR A 19 0.52 -10.29 7.75
CA THR A 19 0.27 -11.71 7.90
C THR A 19 -1.23 -11.99 7.89
N ARG A 20 -1.60 -13.26 7.72
CA ARG A 20 -2.99 -13.71 7.66
C ARG A 20 -3.78 -13.36 8.93
N ASP A 21 -3.12 -13.33 10.07
CA ASP A 21 -3.76 -13.18 11.38
C ASP A 21 -3.94 -11.68 11.73
N GLU A 22 -3.26 -10.78 11.00
CA GLU A 22 -3.33 -9.31 11.11
C GLU A 22 -4.45 -8.72 10.21
N LYS A 23 -5.67 -9.24 10.36
CA LYS A 23 -6.80 -8.83 9.49
C LYS A 23 -7.28 -7.40 9.75
N ASP A 24 -7.12 -6.90 10.98
CA ASP A 24 -7.58 -5.57 11.38
C ASP A 24 -6.62 -4.48 10.87
N GLY A 25 -6.96 -3.88 9.72
CA GLY A 25 -6.16 -2.82 9.09
C GLY A 25 -6.25 -1.47 9.76
N LYS A 26 -7.14 -1.31 10.76
CA LYS A 26 -7.26 -0.09 11.56
C LYS A 26 -6.28 -0.10 12.74
N LYS A 27 -5.97 -1.29 13.26
CA LYS A 27 -5.01 -1.46 14.36
C LYS A 27 -3.60 -1.76 13.89
N ILE A 28 -3.45 -2.48 12.78
CA ILE A 28 -2.16 -2.97 12.31
C ILE A 28 -1.89 -2.42 10.92
N ARG A 29 -0.85 -1.59 10.81
CA ARG A 29 -0.38 -1.07 9.53
C ARG A 29 0.42 -2.16 8.80
N ALA A 30 0.31 -2.19 7.48
CA ALA A 30 1.15 -3.02 6.64
C ALA A 30 2.62 -2.65 6.80
N ASP A 31 3.46 -3.65 7.02
CA ASP A 31 4.91 -3.52 7.04
C ASP A 31 5.47 -3.55 5.61
N TRP A 32 5.86 -2.38 5.14
CA TRP A 32 6.49 -2.20 3.84
C TRP A 32 7.92 -2.76 3.77
N ASN A 33 8.60 -2.99 4.90
CA ASN A 33 9.92 -3.63 4.91
C ASN A 33 9.84 -5.08 4.44
N VAL A 34 8.75 -5.78 4.75
CA VAL A 34 8.49 -7.13 4.25
C VAL A 34 8.36 -7.11 2.72
N ILE A 35 7.62 -6.14 2.18
CA ILE A 35 7.44 -5.99 0.73
C ILE A 35 8.78 -5.68 0.05
N LYS A 36 9.56 -4.77 0.62
CA LYS A 36 10.93 -4.44 0.16
C LYS A 36 11.82 -5.68 0.11
N ALA A 37 11.81 -6.48 1.19
CA ALA A 37 12.57 -7.72 1.26
C ALA A 37 12.14 -8.71 0.18
N VAL A 38 10.83 -8.85 -0.09
CA VAL A 38 10.36 -9.70 -1.20
C VAL A 38 10.83 -9.15 -2.55
N LYS A 39 10.63 -7.86 -2.82
CA LYS A 39 11.03 -7.22 -4.09
C LYS A 39 12.51 -7.39 -4.38
N ALA A 40 13.38 -7.30 -3.37
CA ALA A 40 14.82 -7.50 -3.52
C ALA A 40 15.21 -8.94 -3.94
N THR A 41 14.33 -9.93 -3.69
CA THR A 41 14.64 -11.36 -3.94
C THR A 41 14.06 -11.91 -5.23
N VAL A 42 13.04 -11.26 -5.80
CA VAL A 42 12.32 -11.75 -6.98
C VAL A 42 12.59 -10.88 -8.21
N ARG A 43 12.66 -11.52 -9.39
CA ARG A 43 12.88 -10.82 -10.67
C ARG A 43 11.59 -10.48 -11.43
N ILE A 44 10.45 -10.94 -10.93
CA ILE A 44 9.14 -10.67 -11.54
C ILE A 44 8.57 -9.37 -10.96
N PRO A 45 7.66 -8.69 -11.68
CA PRO A 45 6.96 -7.54 -11.13
C PRO A 45 6.27 -7.85 -9.80
N VAL A 46 6.40 -6.95 -8.85
CA VAL A 46 5.79 -7.00 -7.51
C VAL A 46 4.86 -5.82 -7.34
N LEU A 47 3.62 -6.10 -6.95
CA LEU A 47 2.66 -5.09 -6.52
C LEU A 47 2.57 -5.07 -5.00
N ALA A 48 2.80 -3.90 -4.41
CA ALA A 48 2.67 -3.68 -2.97
C ALA A 48 1.19 -3.51 -2.59
N ASN A 49 0.73 -4.23 -1.56
CA ASN A 49 -0.64 -4.11 -1.07
C ASN A 49 -0.67 -3.81 0.44
N GLY A 50 -1.52 -2.86 0.81
CA GLY A 50 -1.79 -2.50 2.21
C GLY A 50 -1.48 -1.05 2.55
N ASN A 51 -2.43 -0.41 3.24
CA ASN A 51 -2.34 0.96 3.76
C ASN A 51 -2.07 2.05 2.70
N ILE A 52 -2.56 1.86 1.47
CA ILE A 52 -2.56 2.87 0.40
C ILE A 52 -3.91 3.59 0.39
N ARG A 53 -3.97 4.81 0.94
CA ARG A 53 -5.21 5.58 1.10
C ARG A 53 -5.32 6.81 0.21
N HIS A 54 -4.19 7.40 -0.15
CA HIS A 54 -4.09 8.58 -1.01
C HIS A 54 -2.91 8.46 -1.98
N MET A 55 -2.85 9.35 -2.97
CA MET A 55 -1.72 9.39 -3.91
C MET A 55 -0.35 9.51 -3.21
N ASP A 56 -0.24 10.27 -2.12
CA ASP A 56 1.02 10.37 -1.38
C ASP A 56 1.46 9.02 -0.77
N ASP A 57 0.51 8.19 -0.34
CA ASP A 57 0.83 6.84 0.15
C ASP A 57 1.36 5.97 -0.99
N VAL A 58 0.86 6.16 -2.23
CA VAL A 58 1.38 5.46 -3.41
C VAL A 58 2.84 5.80 -3.61
N HIS A 59 3.17 7.08 -3.67
CA HIS A 59 4.54 7.55 -3.86
C HIS A 59 5.46 7.07 -2.73
N SER A 60 5.03 7.24 -1.48
CA SER A 60 5.80 6.83 -0.30
C SER A 60 6.03 5.32 -0.27
N CYS A 61 5.03 4.52 -0.66
CA CYS A 61 5.14 3.06 -0.72
C CYS A 61 6.13 2.63 -1.80
N LEU A 62 6.04 3.20 -3.00
CA LEU A 62 6.93 2.87 -4.11
C LEU A 62 8.38 3.25 -3.78
N GLU A 63 8.60 4.42 -3.17
CA GLU A 63 9.92 4.86 -2.73
C GLU A 63 10.49 3.93 -1.64
N ALA A 64 9.70 3.58 -0.63
CA ALA A 64 10.16 2.74 0.47
C ALA A 64 10.44 1.30 0.05
N THR A 65 9.61 0.74 -0.84
CA THR A 65 9.62 -0.69 -1.18
C THR A 65 10.38 -1.03 -2.46
N GLY A 66 10.48 -0.08 -3.39
CA GLY A 66 10.94 -0.33 -4.76
C GLY A 66 10.00 -1.23 -5.57
N ALA A 67 8.74 -1.42 -5.13
CA ALA A 67 7.75 -2.20 -5.87
C ALA A 67 7.43 -1.57 -7.24
N ASP A 68 6.90 -2.36 -8.17
CA ASP A 68 6.60 -1.89 -9.54
C ASP A 68 5.22 -1.23 -9.65
N GLY A 69 4.41 -1.33 -8.59
CA GLY A 69 3.09 -0.74 -8.49
C GLY A 69 2.45 -1.03 -7.15
N VAL A 70 1.25 -0.47 -6.94
CA VAL A 70 0.49 -0.63 -5.70
C VAL A 70 -0.90 -1.21 -5.98
N LEU A 71 -1.47 -1.83 -4.96
CA LEU A 71 -2.86 -2.23 -4.89
C LEU A 71 -3.52 -1.55 -3.70
N SER A 72 -4.76 -1.12 -3.89
CA SER A 72 -5.65 -0.64 -2.83
C SER A 72 -6.99 -1.34 -2.97
N ALA A 73 -7.67 -1.59 -1.84
CA ALA A 73 -8.95 -2.31 -1.80
C ALA A 73 -9.97 -1.53 -0.97
N GLU A 74 -9.88 -1.60 0.37
CA GLU A 74 -10.83 -0.96 1.30
C GLU A 74 -11.00 0.54 1.03
N THR A 75 -9.91 1.26 0.77
CA THR A 75 -9.97 2.69 0.47
C THR A 75 -10.72 3.00 -0.83
N LEU A 76 -10.67 2.13 -1.84
CA LEU A 76 -11.40 2.36 -3.08
C LEU A 76 -12.93 2.25 -2.90
N LEU A 77 -13.39 1.56 -1.86
CA LEU A 77 -14.81 1.53 -1.48
C LEU A 77 -15.27 2.88 -0.90
N GLU A 78 -14.37 3.60 -0.23
CA GLU A 78 -14.64 4.92 0.35
C GLU A 78 -14.38 6.07 -0.65
N ASN A 79 -13.38 5.91 -1.51
CA ASN A 79 -12.91 6.90 -2.47
C ASN A 79 -12.51 6.25 -3.79
N PRO A 80 -13.47 6.00 -4.70
CA PRO A 80 -13.19 5.41 -6.00
C PRO A 80 -12.25 6.27 -6.87
N ALA A 81 -12.21 7.59 -6.64
CA ALA A 81 -11.39 8.55 -7.38
C ALA A 81 -9.99 8.78 -6.74
N MET A 82 -9.57 7.93 -5.80
CA MET A 82 -8.32 8.09 -5.06
C MET A 82 -7.10 8.24 -5.99
N PHE A 83 -7.01 7.42 -7.05
CA PHE A 83 -5.91 7.49 -8.01
C PHE A 83 -5.93 8.72 -8.91
N SER A 84 -7.03 9.46 -8.94
CA SER A 84 -7.11 10.77 -9.61
C SER A 84 -6.72 11.92 -8.67
N GLY A 85 -6.20 11.63 -7.48
CA GLY A 85 -5.74 12.63 -6.50
C GLY A 85 -6.83 13.17 -5.57
N PHE A 86 -8.08 12.69 -5.68
CA PHE A 86 -9.13 13.11 -4.78
C PHE A 86 -8.94 12.49 -3.39
N ARG A 87 -9.31 13.26 -2.36
CA ARG A 87 -9.38 12.80 -0.96
C ARG A 87 -10.83 12.77 -0.49
N THR A 88 -11.12 11.93 0.50
CA THR A 88 -12.42 11.95 1.20
C THR A 88 -12.60 13.25 1.99
N VAL A 89 -13.85 13.61 2.27
CA VAL A 89 -14.20 14.86 2.96
C VAL A 89 -13.66 14.84 4.40
N GLU A 90 -13.75 13.68 5.06
CA GLU A 90 -13.26 13.42 6.41
C GLU A 90 -11.76 13.69 6.51
N TRP A 91 -10.99 13.26 5.50
CA TRP A 91 -9.54 13.51 5.43
C TRP A 91 -9.20 14.98 5.24
N ARG A 92 -9.94 15.69 4.37
CA ARG A 92 -9.75 17.14 4.20
C ARG A 92 -10.01 17.90 5.51
N LYS A 93 -11.08 17.54 6.22
CA LYS A 93 -11.41 18.14 7.53
C LYS A 93 -10.30 17.87 8.56
N ALA A 94 -9.81 16.64 8.65
CA ALA A 94 -8.74 16.27 9.58
C ALA A 94 -7.43 17.04 9.33
N MET A 95 -7.05 17.22 8.06
CA MET A 95 -5.86 18.01 7.70
C MET A 95 -6.04 19.49 8.02
N MET A 96 -7.22 20.05 7.75
CA MET A 96 -7.53 21.44 8.12
C MET A 96 -7.44 21.63 9.63
N THR A 97 -8.06 20.76 10.44
CA THR A 97 -7.97 20.87 11.91
C THR A 97 -6.55 20.72 12.45
N ALA A 98 -5.69 19.92 11.81
CA ALA A 98 -4.31 19.72 12.25
C ALA A 98 -3.41 20.95 11.98
N SER A 99 -3.77 21.83 11.03
CA SER A 99 -3.05 23.08 10.79
C SER A 99 -3.38 24.15 11.86
N TRP A 100 -4.60 24.18 12.38
CA TRP A 100 -5.01 25.14 13.43
C TRP A 100 -4.51 24.80 14.84
N MET A 101 -3.86 23.65 15.03
CA MET A 101 -3.26 23.25 16.32
C MET A 101 -1.75 23.50 16.38
N GLN A 102 -1.18 24.11 15.34
CA GLN A 102 0.25 24.47 15.25
C GLN A 102 0.50 25.98 15.35
N ASP A 103 -0.55 26.78 15.60
CA ASP A 103 -0.49 28.22 15.86
C ASP A 103 -0.75 28.54 17.34
#